data_AF-A0A450UIH8-F1
#
_entry.id   AF-A0A450UIH8-F1
#
_cell.length_a   1.000
_cell.length_b   1.000
_cell.length_c   1.000
_cell.angle_alpha   90.00
_cell.angle_beta   90.00
_cell.angle_gamma   90.00
#
_symmetry.space_group_name_H-M   'P 1'
#
loop_
_entity.id
_entity.type
_entity.pdbx_description
1 polymer ?
#
loop_
_entity_poly.entity_id
_entity_poly.type
_entity_poly.pdbx_seq_one_letter_code
_entity_poly.pdbx_strand_id
1 'polypeptide(L)' 'MTIYVFDTGPFILLFRHYYPKRFPSLWEQFHEMVAKSRVTSTREVYKELEGQGDALSNWCKANRKVFGTPTTE' A
#
# COMPACT_ATOMS: atom_id res chain seq x y z
N MET A 1 12.35 0.11 -15.99
CA MET A 1 11.85 -0.40 -14.69
C MET A 1 10.72 0.52 -14.24
N THR A 2 9.53 0.00 -13.94
CA THR A 2 8.35 0.82 -13.62
C THR A 2 8.05 0.77 -12.12
N ILE A 3 7.95 1.94 -11.50
CA ILE A 3 7.48 2.16 -10.11
C ILE A 3 6.02 2.60 -10.18
N TYR A 4 5.19 2.05 -9.30
CA TYR A 4 3.79 2.42 -9.15
C TYR A 4 3.66 3.26 -7.88
N VAL A 5 3.14 4.48 -8.05
CA VAL A 5 2.83 5.38 -6.93
C VAL A 5 1.35 5.23 -6.62
N PHE A 6 1.03 4.69 -5.44
CA PHE A 6 -0.34 4.45 -5.01
C PHE A 6 -0.86 5.65 -4.23
N ASP A 7 -2.08 6.06 -4.56
CA ASP A 7 -2.88 6.98 -3.74
C ASP A 7 -3.71 6.20 -2.70
N THR A 8 -4.40 6.90 -1.81
CA THR A 8 -5.28 6.32 -0.78
C THR A 8 -6.36 5.41 -1.37
N GLY A 9 -6.98 5.83 -2.48
CA GLY A 9 -8.07 5.09 -3.13
C GLY A 9 -7.72 3.64 -3.52
N PRO A 10 -6.66 3.40 -4.30
CA PRO A 10 -6.19 2.06 -4.64
C PRO A 10 -5.92 1.15 -3.43
N PHE A 11 -5.36 1.68 -2.34
CA PHE A 11 -5.16 0.91 -1.11
C PHE A 11 -6.49 0.51 -0.47
N ILE A 12 -7.43 1.46 -0.34
CA ILE A 12 -8.77 1.18 0.20
C ILE A 12 -9.46 0.12 -0.66
N LEU A 13 -9.41 0.27 -1.99
CA LEU A 13 -10.04 -0.66 -2.91
C LEU A 13 -9.47 -2.08 -2.74
N LEU A 14 -8.14 -2.21 -2.74
CA LEU A 14 -7.44 -3.48 -2.57
C LEU A 14 -7.84 -4.18 -1.27
N PHE A 15 -7.77 -3.48 -0.14
CA PHE A 15 -7.99 -4.09 1.18
C PHE A 15 -9.45 -4.32 1.52
N ARG A 16 -10.39 -3.55 0.95
CA ARG A 16 -11.83 -3.69 1.27
C ARG A 16 -12.59 -4.60 0.31
N HIS A 17 -12.16 -4.73 -0.94
CA HIS A 17 -12.93 -5.45 -1.96
C HIS A 17 -12.23 -6.70 -2.51
N TYR A 18 -10.89 -6.76 -2.48
CA TYR A 18 -10.15 -7.91 -2.98
C TYR A 18 -9.71 -8.82 -1.84
N TYR A 19 -10.60 -9.70 -1.39
CA TYR A 19 -10.30 -10.61 -0.28
C TYR A 19 -9.17 -11.61 -0.63
N PRO A 20 -8.13 -11.77 0.22
CA PRO A 20 -6.96 -12.61 -0.09
C PRO A 20 -7.27 -14.04 -0.52
N LYS A 21 -8.25 -14.69 0.14
CA LYS A 21 -8.65 -16.07 -0.20
C LYS A 21 -9.33 -16.20 -1.57
N ARG A 22 -9.93 -15.12 -2.09
CA ARG A 22 -10.61 -15.10 -3.40
C ARG A 22 -9.70 -14.65 -4.53
N PHE A 23 -8.71 -13.81 -4.22
CA PHE A 23 -7.76 -13.26 -5.19
C PHE A 23 -6.30 -13.54 -4.81
N PRO A 24 -5.90 -14.81 -4.60
CA PRO A 24 -4.58 -15.14 -4.06
C PRO A 24 -3.44 -14.62 -4.94
N SER A 25 -3.53 -14.79 -6.26
CA SER A 25 -2.49 -14.34 -7.20
C SER A 25 -2.30 -12.83 -7.24
N LEU A 26 -3.37 -12.05 -6.99
CA LEU A 26 -3.28 -10.59 -6.89
C LEU A 26 -2.45 -10.20 -5.66
N TRP A 27 -2.72 -10.82 -4.51
CA TRP A 27 -2.00 -10.52 -3.27
C TRP A 27 -0.55 -10.99 -3.31
N GLU A 28 -0.28 -12.17 -3.89
CA GLU A 28 1.09 -12.65 -4.11
C GLU A 28 1.90 -11.66 -4.94
N GLN A 29 1.36 -11.21 -6.08
CA GLN A 29 2.02 -10.22 -6.93
C GLN A 29 2.17 -8.87 -6.24
N PHE A 30 1.15 -8.40 -5.54
CA PHE A 30 1.23 -7.15 -4.77
C PHE A 30 2.34 -7.21 -3.72
N HIS A 31 2.39 -8.29 -2.93
CA HIS A 31 3.45 -8.49 -1.93
C HIS A 31 4.83 -8.59 -2.56
N GLU A 32 4.97 -9.27 -3.69
CA GLU A 32 6.23 -9.33 -4.44
C GLU A 32 6.67 -7.94 -4.92
N MET A 33 5.74 -7.13 -5.44
CA MET A 33 6.03 -5.77 -5.87
C MET A 33 6.44 -4.86 -4.71
N VAL A 34 5.79 -4.99 -3.55
CA VAL A 34 6.17 -4.27 -2.33
C VAL A 34 7.55 -4.73 -1.84
N ALA A 35 7.84 -6.02 -1.86
CA ALA A 35 9.15 -6.56 -1.48
C ALA A 35 10.28 -6.07 -2.40
N LYS A 36 9.98 -5.90 -3.69
CA LYS A 36 10.90 -5.35 -4.70
C LYS A 36 10.94 -3.82 -4.75
N SER A 37 10.31 -3.13 -3.80
CA SER A 37 10.21 -1.66 -3.76
C SER A 37 9.64 -1.03 -5.05
N ARG A 38 8.72 -1.75 -5.72
CA ARG A 38 8.04 -1.28 -6.95
C ARG A 38 6.72 -0.58 -6.69
N VAL A 39 6.20 -0.65 -5.47
CA VAL A 39 5.05 0.11 -4.98
C VAL A 39 5.54 1.08 -3.94
N THR A 40 5.20 2.36 -4.12
CA THR A 40 5.49 3.44 -3.17
C THR A 40 4.28 4.35 -3.03
N SER A 41 4.29 5.20 -2.02
CA SER A 41 3.30 6.22 -1.76
C SER A 41 3.90 7.34 -0.92
N THR A 42 3.13 8.39 -0.67
CA THR A 42 3.57 9.54 0.13
C THR A 42 3.25 9.35 1.62
N ARG A 43 3.92 10.11 2.47
CA ARG A 43 3.64 10.20 3.90
C ARG A 43 2.20 10.67 4.16
N GLU A 44 1.63 11.49 3.29
CA GLU A 44 0.26 12.01 3.41
C GLU A 44 -0.77 10.88 3.26
N VAL A 45 -0.60 9.98 2.28
CA VAL A 45 -1.44 8.77 2.15
C VAL A 45 -1.34 7.88 3.40
N TYR A 46 -0.16 7.75 4.00
CA TYR A 46 -0.01 7.02 5.26
C TYR A 46 -0.87 7.62 6.39
N LYS A 47 -0.85 8.95 6.55
CA LYS A 47 -1.62 9.65 7.58
C LYS A 47 -3.13 9.48 7.38
N GLU A 48 -3.60 9.43 6.14
CA GLU A 48 -5.01 9.18 5.82
C GLU A 48 -5.44 7.76 6.20
N LEU A 49 -4.55 6.77 6.05
CA LEU A 49 -4.87 5.36 6.23
C LEU A 49 -4.63 4.83 7.66
N GLU A 50 -3.74 5.43 8.44
CA GLU A 50 -3.35 4.86 9.73
C GLU A 50 -4.44 4.93 10.83
N GLY A 51 -5.42 5.83 10.70
CA GLY A 51 -6.43 6.11 11.72
C GLY A 51 -7.60 5.12 11.81
N GLN A 52 -7.75 4.21 10.85
CA GLN A 52 -8.98 3.40 10.71
C GLN A 52 -9.00 2.12 11.57
N GLY A 53 -7.87 1.68 12.13
CA GLY A 53 -7.79 0.49 13.00
C GLY A 53 -8.12 -0.85 12.31
N ASP A 54 -8.21 -0.86 10.99
CA ASP A 54 -8.56 -2.03 10.17
C ASP A 54 -7.31 -2.76 9.63
N ALA A 55 -7.55 -3.78 8.79
CA ALA A 55 -6.47 -4.55 8.16
C ALA A 55 -5.53 -3.68 7.32
N LEU A 56 -6.05 -2.63 6.68
CA LEU A 56 -5.25 -1.68 5.91
C LEU A 56 -4.38 -0.82 6.82
N SER A 57 -4.95 -0.24 7.89
CA SER A 57 -4.18 0.50 8.90
C SER A 57 -3.05 -0.34 9.50
N ASN A 58 -3.32 -1.61 9.84
CA ASN A 58 -2.31 -2.53 10.37
C ASN A 58 -1.22 -2.83 9.33
N TRP A 59 -1.59 -3.02 8.06
CA TRP A 59 -0.62 -3.22 6.99
C TRP A 59 0.24 -1.98 6.75
N CYS A 60 -0.34 -0.78 6.77
CA CYS A 60 0.38 0.48 6.63
C CYS A 60 1.43 0.64 7.74
N LYS A 61 1.08 0.32 8.99
CA LYS A 61 2.00 0.34 10.14
C LYS A 61 3.17 -0.64 9.96
N ALA A 62 2.89 -1.85 9.49
CA ALA A 62 3.91 -2.87 9.23
C ALA A 62 4.81 -2.53 8.02
N ASN A 63 4.34 -1.70 7.09
CA ASN A 63 5.02 -1.38 5.83
C ASN A 63 5.37 0.11 5.71
N ARG A 64 5.77 0.76 6.81
CA ARG A 64 6.12 2.21 6.83
C ARG A 64 7.08 2.65 5.72
N LYS A 65 7.99 1.77 5.28
CA LYS A 65 8.94 2.02 4.19
C LYS A 65 8.30 2.31 2.82
N VAL A 66 7.04 1.91 2.61
CA VAL A 66 6.28 2.20 1.39
C VAL A 66 5.94 3.70 1.30
N PHE A 67 5.91 4.40 2.43
CA PHE A 67 5.43 5.79 2.52
C PHE A 67 6.60 6.75 2.72
N GLY A 68 7.06 7.33 1.62
CA GLY A 68 8.16 8.29 1.62
C GLY A 68 7.71 9.72 1.90
N THR A 69 8.60 10.55 2.46
CA THR A 69 8.39 12.01 2.46
C THR A 69 8.87 12.54 1.11
N PRO A 70 8.02 13.20 0.30
CA PRO A 70 8.46 13.83 -0.93
C PRO A 70 9.56 14.86 -0.66
N THR A 71 10.58 14.87 -1.50
CA THR A 71 11.64 15.88 -1.48
C THR A 71 11.42 16.85 -2.64
N THR A 72 11.78 18.11 -2.46
CA THR A 72 11.84 19.11 -3.53
C THR A 72 13.10 18.86 -4.35
N GLU A 73 13.00 18.05 -5.38
CA GLU A 73 13.89 18.09 -6.55
C GLU A 73 13.11 18.64 -7.75
#